data_AF-A0A0N8R3V7-F1
#
_entry.id   AF-A0A0N8R3V7-F1
#
_cell.length_a   1.000
_cell.length_b   1.000
_cell.length_c   1.000
_cell.angle_alpha   90.00
_cell.angle_beta   90.00
_cell.angle_gamma   90.00
#
_symmetry.space_group_name_H-M   'P 1'
#
loop_
_entity.id
_entity.type
_entity.pdbx_description
1 polymer ?
#
loop_
_entity_poly.entity_id
_entity_poly.type
_entity_poly.pdbx_seq_one_letter_code
_entity_poly.pdbx_strand_id
1 'polypeptide(L)'
;MGAAPVVDNNSGSGSSSYPPAGYGTSGAYAGGGVTAPASAQGQLFMQLQQMQDEIARLRGVVEVQQNDIQRMKQEALERYQELDQRIASGAAAPATNNSQPSGGAIDASGTPSASAAQQAPAAGTEPPDPAKEKLYYEAAFDLIKAKDFDKASQAFTAFLRKYPNSSYAGNAQYWLGEVNLAKGDLQGAGQAFAKVSQQYPKHAKVPDSLYKLADVERRLGHTDKVKGILQQVVAQYPGTSAAQLAQRDLQRL
;
A
#
# COMPACT_ATOMS: atom_id res chain seq x y z
N MET A 1 45.67 32.03 65.99
CA MET A 1 45.28 30.61 65.83
C MET A 1 44.81 30.45 64.40
N GLY A 2 45.48 29.86 63.41
CA GLY A 2 46.72 29.08 63.25
C GLY A 2 46.51 28.31 61.92
N ALA A 3 46.77 28.96 60.78
CA ALA A 3 47.83 28.67 59.78
C ALA A 3 47.53 27.50 58.81
N ALA A 4 47.42 27.83 57.51
CA ALA A 4 47.35 26.94 56.33
C ALA A 4 48.71 26.19 56.13
N PRO A 5 48.87 25.13 55.27
CA PRO A 5 48.73 25.23 53.79
C PRO A 5 48.52 23.90 52.97
N VAL A 6 48.40 24.05 51.64
CA VAL A 6 49.00 23.31 50.48
C VAL A 6 49.16 21.77 50.45
N VAL A 7 48.67 21.18 49.34
CA VAL A 7 49.19 20.13 48.42
C VAL A 7 50.30 19.21 48.93
N ASP A 8 50.17 17.88 48.77
CA ASP A 8 51.17 17.10 48.00
C ASP A 8 50.76 15.68 47.59
N ASN A 9 51.43 15.27 46.52
CA ASN A 9 51.31 14.12 45.66
C ASN A 9 52.17 12.95 46.18
N ASN A 10 51.79 11.73 45.78
CA ASN A 10 52.66 10.60 45.44
C ASN A 10 54.00 10.39 46.20
N SER A 11 54.14 9.26 46.90
CA SER A 11 55.27 8.32 46.71
C SER A 11 55.27 7.14 47.70
N GLY A 12 55.80 6.00 47.24
CA GLY A 12 56.49 5.04 48.11
C GLY A 12 55.71 3.78 48.45
N SER A 13 55.48 2.82 47.55
CA SER A 13 56.41 1.73 47.21
C SER A 13 57.20 1.12 48.38
N GLY A 14 56.87 -0.13 48.69
CA GLY A 14 57.76 -1.11 49.28
C GLY A 14 57.05 -2.44 49.46
N SER A 15 57.62 -3.63 49.26
CA SER A 15 58.93 -4.05 48.77
C SER A 15 58.83 -5.58 48.60
N SER A 16 59.41 -6.13 47.53
CA SER A 16 59.96 -7.50 47.40
C SER A 16 59.02 -8.70 47.64
N SER A 17 59.03 -9.77 46.84
CA SER A 17 60.20 -10.51 46.33
C SER A 17 59.80 -11.55 45.27
N TYR A 18 60.82 -11.95 44.51
CA TYR A 18 60.91 -12.73 43.27
C TYR A 18 60.28 -14.16 43.23
N PRO A 19 60.20 -14.79 42.02
CA PRO A 19 59.35 -15.92 41.60
C PRO A 19 60.12 -17.27 41.65
N PRO A 20 59.65 -18.42 41.06
CA PRO A 20 59.73 -18.65 39.61
C PRO A 20 58.67 -19.61 39.01
N ALA A 21 58.83 -19.85 37.70
CA ALA A 21 58.00 -20.60 36.78
C ALA A 21 57.77 -22.09 37.11
N GLY A 22 56.61 -22.60 36.69
CA GLY A 22 56.33 -24.04 36.62
C GLY A 22 54.93 -24.31 36.05
N TYR A 23 54.88 -25.06 34.95
CA TYR A 23 53.70 -25.46 34.21
C TYR A 23 52.67 -26.21 35.08
N GLY A 24 51.39 -25.88 34.93
CA GLY A 24 50.27 -26.57 35.56
C GLY A 24 48.96 -26.27 34.84
N THR A 25 48.17 -27.31 34.64
CA THR A 25 47.05 -27.42 33.70
C THR A 25 45.71 -26.97 34.31
N SER A 26 44.68 -26.83 33.46
CA SER A 26 43.22 -26.93 33.70
C SER A 26 42.36 -25.68 33.96
N GLY A 27 41.30 -25.56 33.12
CA GLY A 27 40.10 -24.70 33.29
C GLY A 27 40.28 -23.26 32.80
N ALA A 28 39.44 -22.63 31.99
CA ALA A 28 38.03 -22.83 31.71
C ALA A 28 37.64 -22.08 30.41
N TYR A 29 36.76 -22.72 29.65
CA TYR A 29 35.91 -22.23 28.56
C TYR A 29 35.74 -20.71 28.43
N ALA A 30 36.14 -20.17 27.27
CA ALA A 30 35.64 -18.91 26.74
C ALA A 30 34.17 -19.09 26.36
N GLY A 31 33.28 -18.31 26.96
CA GLY A 31 31.85 -18.35 26.67
C GLY A 31 31.19 -16.98 26.82
N GLY A 32 30.55 -16.54 25.73
CA GLY A 32 29.39 -15.67 25.79
C GLY A 32 29.64 -14.17 25.74
N GLY A 33 29.84 -13.63 24.53
CA GLY A 33 29.48 -12.24 24.25
C GLY A 33 27.96 -12.11 24.37
N VAL A 34 27.48 -11.58 25.48
CA VAL A 34 26.05 -11.31 25.71
C VAL A 34 25.71 -10.03 24.94
N THR A 35 24.96 -10.15 23.86
CA THR A 35 24.34 -9.01 23.17
C THR A 35 23.27 -8.41 24.09
N ALA A 36 23.46 -7.15 24.48
CA ALA A 36 22.46 -6.41 25.24
C ALA A 36 21.17 -6.25 24.40
N PRO A 37 19.97 -6.40 24.98
CA PRO A 37 18.73 -6.13 24.26
C PRO A 37 18.67 -4.63 23.95
N ALA A 38 18.31 -4.28 22.71
CA ALA A 38 18.07 -2.89 22.33
C ALA A 38 17.08 -2.26 23.32
N SER A 39 17.52 -1.22 24.03
CA SER A 39 16.70 -0.53 25.02
C SER A 39 15.42 0.00 24.37
N ALA A 40 14.31 0.00 25.11
CA ALA A 40 13.02 0.50 24.60
C ALA A 40 13.10 1.93 24.04
N GLN A 41 14.01 2.77 24.56
CA GLN A 41 14.34 4.07 23.97
C GLN A 41 14.96 3.98 22.56
N GLY A 42 15.83 3.00 22.30
CA GLY A 42 16.40 2.76 20.97
C GLY A 42 15.37 2.24 19.97
N GLN A 43 14.44 1.40 20.42
CA GLN A 43 13.29 0.96 19.60
C GLN A 43 12.35 2.11 19.26
N LEU A 44 12.08 3.02 20.20
CA LEU A 44 11.26 4.21 19.96
C LEU A 44 11.90 5.17 18.95
N PHE A 45 13.23 5.35 19.02
CA PHE A 45 13.98 6.17 18.07
C PHE A 45 13.95 5.57 16.65
N MET A 46 14.16 4.26 16.54
CA MET A 46 14.04 3.53 15.27
C MET A 46 12.63 3.64 14.69
N GLN A 47 11.60 3.60 15.53
CA GLN A 47 10.21 3.78 15.10
C GLN A 47 9.90 5.22 14.65
N LEU A 48 10.46 6.23 15.32
CA LEU A 48 10.35 7.62 14.90
C LEU A 48 11.02 7.87 13.55
N GLN A 49 12.15 7.21 13.31
CA GLN A 49 12.86 7.28 12.04
C GLN A 49 12.07 6.57 10.92
N GLN A 50 11.51 5.39 11.22
CA GLN A 50 10.62 4.68 10.29
C GLN A 50 9.37 5.50 9.93
N MET A 51 8.75 6.19 10.90
CA MET A 51 7.61 7.07 10.61
C MET A 51 8.00 8.25 9.71
N GLN A 52 9.18 8.84 9.90
CA GLN A 52 9.65 9.93 9.06
C GLN A 52 9.90 9.47 7.62
N ASP A 53 10.50 8.28 7.44
CA ASP A 53 10.67 7.67 6.13
C ASP A 53 9.33 7.35 5.47
N GLU A 54 8.35 6.89 6.25
CA GLU A 54 7.00 6.63 5.75
C GLU A 54 6.29 7.92 5.34
N ILE A 55 6.42 9.01 6.10
CA ILE A 55 5.88 10.33 5.72
C ILE A 55 6.53 10.83 4.43
N ALA A 56 7.85 10.66 4.25
CA ALA A 56 8.54 11.03 3.03
C ALA A 56 8.07 10.19 1.83
N ARG A 57 7.90 8.88 2.03
CA ARG A 57 7.33 7.98 1.01
C ARG A 57 5.88 8.36 0.67
N LEU A 58 5.05 8.65 1.67
CA LEU A 58 3.67 9.07 1.48
C LEU A 58 3.59 10.38 0.69
N ARG A 59 4.48 11.34 0.96
CA ARG A 59 4.60 12.57 0.16
C ARG A 59 4.98 12.26 -1.29
N GLY A 60 5.98 11.41 -1.51
CA GLY A 60 6.36 10.98 -2.86
C GLY A 60 5.23 10.26 -3.59
N VAL A 61 4.48 9.39 -2.91
CA VAL A 61 3.30 8.73 -3.47
C VAL A 61 2.20 9.73 -3.81
N VAL A 62 1.99 10.76 -2.99
CA VAL A 62 1.05 11.86 -3.29
C VAL A 62 1.49 12.65 -4.52
N GLU A 63 2.78 12.93 -4.69
CA GLU A 63 3.30 13.63 -5.87
C GLU A 63 3.16 12.80 -7.15
N VAL A 64 3.58 11.53 -7.12
CA VAL A 64 3.41 10.59 -8.23
C VAL A 64 1.93 10.51 -8.61
N GLN A 65 1.06 10.44 -7.61
CA GLN A 65 -0.34 10.34 -7.92
C GLN A 65 -0.96 11.65 -8.41
N GLN A 66 -0.52 12.80 -7.92
CA GLN A 66 -0.90 14.08 -8.54
C GLN A 66 -0.48 14.10 -10.01
N ASN A 67 0.71 13.57 -10.34
CA ASN A 67 1.13 13.42 -11.73
C ASN A 67 0.23 12.45 -12.51
N ASP A 68 -0.11 11.29 -11.94
CA ASP A 68 -1.05 10.34 -12.56
C ASP A 68 -2.42 10.99 -12.83
N ILE A 69 -2.93 11.78 -11.88
CA ILE A 69 -4.18 12.55 -12.04
C ILE A 69 -4.03 13.58 -13.17
N GLN A 70 -2.90 14.27 -13.28
CA GLN A 70 -2.65 15.19 -14.39
C GLN A 70 -2.54 14.47 -15.73
N ARG A 71 -1.92 13.29 -15.78
CA ARG A 71 -1.84 12.49 -17.01
C ARG A 71 -3.22 12.02 -17.45
N MET A 72 -4.00 11.49 -16.51
CA MET A 72 -5.39 11.11 -16.78
C MET A 72 -6.25 12.32 -17.18
N LYS A 73 -5.96 13.52 -16.66
CA LYS A 73 -6.61 14.77 -17.11
C LYS A 73 -6.29 15.08 -18.57
N GLN A 74 -5.05 14.92 -18.99
CA GLN A 74 -4.63 15.14 -20.39
C GLN A 74 -5.31 14.12 -21.31
N GLU A 75 -5.23 12.83 -20.97
CA GLU A 75 -5.88 11.75 -21.72
C GLU A 75 -7.41 11.96 -21.84
N ALA A 76 -8.07 12.45 -20.78
CA ALA A 76 -9.50 12.76 -20.81
C ALA A 76 -9.83 13.98 -21.69
N LEU A 77 -8.99 15.02 -21.67
CA LEU A 77 -9.16 16.21 -22.51
C LEU A 77 -9.00 15.87 -24.00
N GLU A 78 -8.01 15.04 -24.34
CA GLU A 78 -7.80 14.55 -25.71
C GLU A 78 -9.02 13.77 -26.22
N ARG A 79 -9.54 12.85 -25.41
CA ARG A 79 -10.78 12.12 -25.75
C ARG A 79 -11.99 13.03 -25.92
N TYR A 80 -12.10 14.09 -25.12
CA TYR A 80 -13.18 15.07 -25.25
C TYR A 80 -13.08 15.81 -26.58
N GLN A 81 -11.88 16.27 -26.96
CA GLN A 81 -11.65 16.93 -28.24
C GLN A 81 -11.90 16.00 -29.43
N GLU A 82 -11.53 14.73 -29.33
CA GLU A 82 -11.81 13.72 -30.35
C GLU A 82 -13.33 13.50 -30.51
N LEU A 83 -14.07 13.46 -29.41
CA LEU A 83 -15.53 13.32 -29.43
C LEU A 83 -16.19 14.53 -30.08
N ASP A 84 -15.77 15.75 -29.72
CA ASP A 84 -16.24 16.99 -30.35
C ASP A 84 -15.91 17.03 -31.84
N GLN A 85 -14.71 16.63 -32.25
CA GLN A 85 -14.34 16.53 -33.67
C GLN A 85 -15.20 15.52 -34.42
N ARG A 86 -15.52 14.37 -33.82
CA ARG A 86 -16.38 13.35 -34.43
C ARG A 86 -17.83 13.79 -34.57
N ILE A 87 -18.36 14.49 -33.57
CA ILE A 87 -19.72 15.07 -33.60
C ILE A 87 -19.77 16.21 -34.64
N ALA A 88 -18.76 17.08 -34.65
CA ALA A 88 -18.65 18.19 -35.60
C ALA A 88 -18.44 17.72 -37.05
N SER A 89 -17.74 16.60 -37.26
CA SER A 89 -17.55 15.99 -38.58
C SER A 89 -18.72 15.08 -39.02
N GLY A 90 -19.76 14.93 -38.21
CA GLY A 90 -20.94 14.12 -38.53
C GLY A 90 -20.65 12.62 -38.68
N ALA A 91 -19.50 12.14 -38.20
CA ALA A 91 -19.07 10.76 -38.36
C ALA A 91 -19.77 9.87 -37.32
N ALA A 92 -20.93 9.31 -37.72
CA ALA A 92 -21.48 8.11 -37.08
C ALA A 92 -20.36 7.06 -36.95
N ALA A 93 -20.24 6.44 -35.78
CA ALA A 93 -19.26 5.39 -35.54
C ALA A 93 -19.31 4.34 -36.67
N PRO A 94 -18.18 3.82 -37.18
CA PRO A 94 -18.24 2.59 -37.93
C PRO A 94 -18.69 1.51 -36.95
N ALA A 95 -19.94 1.07 -37.07
CA ALA A 95 -20.32 -0.23 -36.58
C ALA A 95 -19.35 -1.21 -37.22
N THR A 96 -18.51 -1.84 -36.40
CA THR A 96 -17.57 -2.88 -36.81
C THR A 96 -18.39 -4.02 -37.41
N ASN A 97 -18.53 -3.97 -38.73
CA ASN A 97 -19.10 -5.02 -39.55
C ASN A 97 -18.00 -6.08 -39.69
N ASN A 98 -18.06 -7.12 -38.86
CA ASN A 98 -17.20 -8.29 -39.00
C ASN A 98 -18.01 -9.42 -39.65
N SER A 99 -17.43 -9.93 -40.72
CA SER A 99 -17.99 -10.75 -41.79
C SER A 99 -18.39 -12.18 -41.39
N GLN A 100 -19.59 -12.60 -41.85
CA GLN A 100 -19.99 -13.87 -42.56
C GLN A 100 -19.45 -15.27 -42.10
N PRO A 101 -20.14 -16.42 -42.38
CA PRO A 101 -21.15 -16.64 -43.42
C PRO A 101 -22.39 -17.50 -43.07
N SER A 102 -23.28 -17.50 -44.06
CA SER A 102 -24.54 -18.24 -44.23
C SER A 102 -24.47 -19.73 -43.91
N GLY A 103 -25.55 -20.24 -43.29
CA GLY A 103 -25.88 -21.67 -43.30
C GLY A 103 -27.05 -22.06 -42.41
N GLY A 104 -28.21 -22.35 -43.03
CA GLY A 104 -29.08 -23.45 -42.58
C GLY A 104 -30.30 -23.11 -41.71
N ALA A 105 -31.46 -23.13 -42.36
CA ALA A 105 -32.73 -23.75 -41.94
C ALA A 105 -33.34 -23.44 -40.56
N ILE A 106 -34.54 -22.86 -40.65
CA ILE A 106 -35.65 -22.98 -39.70
C ILE A 106 -36.00 -24.45 -39.44
N ASP A 107 -36.02 -24.89 -38.17
CA ASP A 107 -36.99 -25.88 -37.72
C ASP A 107 -37.23 -25.82 -36.20
N ALA A 108 -38.42 -26.26 -35.81
CA ALA A 108 -39.06 -26.05 -34.54
C ALA A 108 -38.70 -27.09 -33.45
N SER A 109 -38.99 -26.68 -32.21
CA SER A 109 -39.26 -27.50 -31.02
C SER A 109 -38.09 -28.23 -30.32
N GLY A 110 -37.81 -27.81 -29.08
CA GLY A 110 -37.01 -28.56 -28.12
C GLY A 110 -36.49 -27.72 -26.94
N THR A 111 -37.28 -27.59 -25.87
CA THR A 111 -36.80 -27.22 -24.51
C THR A 111 -35.74 -28.23 -24.04
N PRO A 112 -34.72 -27.86 -23.23
CA PRO A 112 -34.95 -27.49 -21.82
C PRO A 112 -33.94 -26.50 -21.16
N SER A 113 -34.31 -26.10 -19.93
CA SER A 113 -33.43 -25.64 -18.84
C SER A 113 -32.98 -24.17 -18.82
N ALA A 114 -33.83 -23.31 -18.26
CA ALA A 114 -33.43 -22.01 -17.76
C ALA A 114 -32.80 -22.18 -16.36
N SER A 115 -31.47 -22.06 -16.31
CA SER A 115 -30.74 -21.86 -15.06
C SER A 115 -31.13 -20.50 -14.47
N ALA A 116 -31.75 -20.52 -13.30
CA ALA A 116 -31.97 -19.35 -12.49
C ALA A 116 -30.62 -18.88 -11.91
N ALA A 117 -30.00 -17.91 -12.57
CA ALA A 117 -29.07 -17.00 -11.93
C ALA A 117 -29.79 -15.67 -11.72
N GLN A 118 -30.22 -15.43 -10.47
CA GLN A 118 -30.66 -14.11 -10.02
C GLN A 118 -29.61 -13.06 -10.41
N GLN A 119 -29.95 -12.25 -11.42
CA GLN A 119 -29.31 -10.96 -11.64
C GLN A 119 -29.73 -10.04 -10.49
N ALA A 120 -28.78 -9.77 -9.59
CA ALA A 120 -28.90 -8.64 -8.68
C ALA A 120 -29.03 -7.33 -9.50
N PRO A 121 -29.78 -6.32 -9.02
CA PRO A 121 -30.11 -5.15 -9.82
C PRO A 121 -28.87 -4.38 -10.23
N ALA A 122 -28.77 -4.07 -11.52
CA ALA A 122 -27.77 -3.15 -12.07
C ALA A 122 -27.85 -1.81 -11.32
N ALA A 123 -26.86 -1.52 -10.49
CA ALA A 123 -26.65 -0.19 -9.94
C ALA A 123 -26.34 0.76 -11.11
N GLY A 124 -27.08 1.88 -11.15
CA GLY A 124 -27.25 2.75 -12.31
C GLY A 124 -25.98 3.05 -13.10
N THR A 125 -25.97 2.61 -14.34
CA THR A 125 -25.04 3.08 -15.37
C THR A 125 -25.54 4.44 -15.87
N GLU A 126 -25.22 5.51 -15.15
CA GLU A 126 -25.12 6.84 -15.79
C GLU A 126 -24.09 6.68 -16.93
N PRO A 127 -24.32 7.22 -18.15
CA PRO A 127 -23.35 7.13 -19.23
C PRO A 127 -21.97 7.53 -18.71
N PRO A 128 -20.89 6.83 -19.10
CA PRO A 128 -19.54 7.19 -18.66
C PRO A 128 -19.29 8.65 -19.06
N ASP A 129 -19.20 9.51 -18.05
CA ASP A 129 -18.88 10.92 -18.17
C ASP A 129 -17.55 11.11 -17.44
N PRO A 130 -16.43 10.94 -18.16
CA PRO A 130 -15.10 11.01 -17.56
C PRO A 130 -14.84 12.32 -16.83
N ALA A 131 -15.48 13.42 -17.26
CA ALA A 131 -15.33 14.73 -16.62
C ALA A 131 -16.03 14.76 -15.26
N LYS A 132 -17.27 14.25 -15.17
CA LYS A 132 -17.94 14.10 -13.87
C LYS A 132 -17.17 13.16 -12.95
N GLU A 133 -16.80 11.97 -13.42
CA GLU A 133 -16.04 11.00 -12.63
C GLU A 133 -14.79 11.62 -12.01
N LYS A 134 -14.03 12.36 -12.83
CA LYS A 134 -12.85 13.10 -12.39
C LYS A 134 -13.18 14.13 -11.30
N LEU A 135 -14.23 14.92 -11.48
CA LEU A 135 -14.64 15.92 -10.48
C LEU A 135 -15.00 15.30 -9.13
N TYR A 136 -15.73 14.17 -9.13
CA TYR A 136 -16.04 13.46 -7.87
C TYR A 136 -14.77 12.91 -7.21
N TYR A 137 -13.86 12.35 -8.00
CA TYR A 137 -12.59 11.83 -7.49
C TYR A 137 -11.70 12.96 -6.92
N GLU A 138 -11.55 14.07 -7.64
CA GLU A 138 -10.76 15.23 -7.19
C GLU A 138 -11.35 15.87 -5.92
N ALA A 139 -12.67 16.00 -5.83
CA ALA A 139 -13.34 16.49 -4.62
C ALA A 139 -13.08 15.57 -3.41
N ALA A 140 -13.10 14.25 -3.60
CA ALA A 140 -12.74 13.31 -2.54
C ALA A 140 -11.27 13.46 -2.11
N PHE A 141 -10.37 13.71 -3.06
CA PHE A 141 -8.95 13.92 -2.78
C PHE A 141 -8.66 15.25 -2.07
N ASP A 142 -9.40 16.31 -2.38
CA ASP A 142 -9.27 17.59 -1.68
C ASP A 142 -9.65 17.49 -0.20
N LEU A 143 -10.57 16.59 0.15
CA LEU A 143 -10.89 16.28 1.55
C LEU A 143 -9.71 15.61 2.28
N ILE A 144 -8.92 14.77 1.59
CA ILE A 144 -7.66 14.23 2.14
C ILE A 144 -6.68 15.36 2.43
N LYS A 145 -6.51 16.31 1.49
CA LYS A 145 -5.61 17.46 1.69
C LYS A 145 -6.05 18.33 2.86
N ALA A 146 -7.36 18.50 3.04
CA ALA A 146 -7.95 19.19 4.18
C ALA A 146 -7.89 18.39 5.49
N LYS A 147 -7.40 17.14 5.46
CA LYS A 147 -7.39 16.19 6.57
C LYS A 147 -8.78 15.84 7.12
N ASP A 148 -9.83 16.08 6.34
CA ASP A 148 -11.20 15.69 6.67
C ASP A 148 -11.41 14.24 6.23
N PHE A 149 -10.78 13.32 6.97
CA PHE A 149 -10.75 11.90 6.60
C PHE A 149 -12.13 11.24 6.68
N ASP A 150 -13.02 11.72 7.56
CA ASP A 150 -14.39 11.24 7.62
C ASP A 150 -15.14 11.53 6.33
N LYS A 151 -15.15 12.79 5.89
CA LYS A 151 -15.79 13.15 4.61
C LYS A 151 -15.07 12.51 3.43
N ALA A 152 -13.73 12.41 3.45
CA ALA A 152 -12.98 11.74 2.39
C ALA A 152 -13.42 10.27 2.23
N SER A 153 -13.53 9.52 3.34
CA SER A 153 -13.97 8.12 3.32
C SER A 153 -15.37 7.96 2.74
N GLN A 154 -16.29 8.87 3.10
CA GLN A 154 -17.65 8.89 2.55
C GLN A 154 -17.64 9.23 1.06
N ALA A 155 -16.84 10.21 0.64
CA ALA A 155 -16.74 10.64 -0.75
C ALA A 155 -16.16 9.54 -1.66
N PHE A 156 -15.09 8.86 -1.25
CA PHE A 156 -14.55 7.71 -2.00
C PHE A 156 -15.52 6.53 -2.03
N THR A 157 -16.20 6.24 -0.92
CA THR A 157 -17.23 5.19 -0.88
C THR A 157 -18.37 5.50 -1.85
N ALA A 158 -18.84 6.76 -1.87
CA ALA A 158 -19.87 7.22 -2.80
C ALA A 158 -19.40 7.15 -4.25
N PHE A 159 -18.15 7.56 -4.52
CA PHE A 159 -17.52 7.46 -5.83
C PHE A 159 -17.49 6.01 -6.34
N LEU A 160 -16.99 5.08 -5.52
CA LEU A 160 -16.89 3.66 -5.87
C LEU A 160 -18.25 3.00 -6.09
N ARG A 161 -19.28 3.44 -5.36
CA ARG A 161 -20.66 2.99 -5.57
C ARG A 161 -21.24 3.54 -6.88
N LYS A 162 -20.94 4.80 -7.20
CA LYS A 162 -21.50 5.48 -8.37
C LYS A 162 -20.78 5.11 -9.67
N TYR A 163 -19.47 4.93 -9.60
CA TYR A 163 -18.59 4.71 -10.74
C TYR A 163 -17.67 3.50 -10.53
N PRO A 164 -18.23 2.29 -10.31
CA PRO A 164 -17.43 1.11 -9.98
C PRO A 164 -16.47 0.69 -11.10
N ASN A 165 -16.77 1.05 -12.35
CA ASN A 165 -15.97 0.73 -13.54
C ASN A 165 -15.10 1.91 -14.03
N SER A 166 -15.00 3.00 -13.25
CA SER A 166 -14.19 4.16 -13.62
C SER A 166 -12.71 3.78 -13.74
N SER A 167 -11.98 4.47 -14.61
CA SER A 167 -10.50 4.41 -14.63
C SER A 167 -9.90 4.83 -13.28
N TYR A 168 -10.58 5.68 -12.51
CA TYR A 168 -10.16 6.10 -11.18
C TYR A 168 -10.57 5.12 -10.08
N ALA A 169 -11.41 4.12 -10.35
CA ALA A 169 -12.02 3.27 -9.33
C ALA A 169 -10.98 2.44 -8.55
N GLY A 170 -10.01 1.83 -9.25
CA GLY A 170 -8.91 1.11 -8.59
C GLY A 170 -8.07 2.00 -7.68
N ASN A 171 -7.83 3.25 -8.09
CA ASN A 171 -7.09 4.22 -7.31
C ASN A 171 -7.91 4.80 -6.14
N ALA A 172 -9.20 5.05 -6.35
CA ALA A 172 -10.15 5.47 -5.31
C ALA A 172 -10.28 4.40 -4.22
N GLN A 173 -10.30 3.12 -4.59
CA GLN A 173 -10.36 2.00 -3.66
C GLN A 173 -9.08 1.91 -2.81
N TYR A 174 -7.91 2.18 -3.40
CA TYR A 174 -6.66 2.31 -2.66
C TYR A 174 -6.69 3.48 -1.66
N TRP A 175 -7.16 4.66 -2.10
CA TRP A 175 -7.28 5.81 -1.20
C TRP A 175 -8.26 5.62 -0.07
N LEU A 176 -9.36 4.92 -0.31
CA LEU A 176 -10.28 4.57 0.78
C LEU A 176 -9.55 3.78 1.87
N GLY A 177 -8.63 2.89 1.49
CA GLY A 177 -7.76 2.18 2.42
C GLY A 177 -6.82 3.11 3.21
N GLU A 178 -6.11 4.00 2.52
CA GLU A 178 -5.20 4.96 3.15
C GLU A 178 -5.94 5.96 4.06
N VAL A 179 -7.13 6.40 3.67
CA VAL A 179 -7.99 7.28 4.48
C VAL A 179 -8.47 6.54 5.74
N ASN A 180 -8.91 5.30 5.62
CA ASN A 180 -9.30 4.49 6.77
C ASN A 180 -8.12 4.23 7.71
N LEU A 181 -6.91 4.03 7.17
CA LEU A 181 -5.68 3.95 7.97
C LEU A 181 -5.42 5.25 8.74
N ALA A 182 -5.57 6.41 8.09
CA ALA A 182 -5.38 7.71 8.71
C ALA A 182 -6.39 7.97 9.85
N LYS A 183 -7.59 7.38 9.75
CA LYS A 183 -8.62 7.40 10.81
C LYS A 183 -8.35 6.42 11.94
N GLY A 184 -7.40 5.49 11.77
CA GLY A 184 -7.19 4.38 12.70
C GLY A 184 -8.17 3.21 12.53
N ASP A 185 -9.03 3.24 11.51
CA ASP A 185 -9.92 2.12 11.19
C ASP A 185 -9.16 1.04 10.41
N LEU A 186 -8.44 0.20 11.16
CA LEU A 186 -7.65 -0.90 10.58
C LEU A 186 -8.51 -1.92 9.85
N GLN A 187 -9.71 -2.21 10.35
CA GLN A 187 -10.62 -3.17 9.71
C GLN A 187 -11.13 -2.64 8.38
N GLY A 188 -11.63 -1.40 8.35
CA GLY A 188 -12.07 -0.74 7.12
C GLY A 188 -10.93 -0.54 6.12
N ALA A 189 -9.72 -0.25 6.59
CA ALA A 189 -8.53 -0.17 5.75
C ALA A 189 -8.20 -1.50 5.07
N GLY A 190 -8.13 -2.58 5.86
CA GLY A 190 -7.83 -3.92 5.34
C GLY A 190 -8.84 -4.36 4.29
N GLN A 191 -10.14 -4.17 4.56
CA GLN A 191 -11.19 -4.44 3.58
C GLN A 191 -11.02 -3.62 2.30
N ALA A 192 -10.68 -2.33 2.42
CA ALA A 192 -10.52 -1.47 1.26
C ALA A 192 -9.31 -1.86 0.40
N PHE A 193 -8.17 -2.19 0.99
CA PHE A 193 -7.00 -2.66 0.23
C PHE A 193 -7.22 -4.03 -0.40
N ALA A 194 -7.86 -4.96 0.30
CA ALA A 194 -8.22 -6.27 -0.25
C ALA A 194 -9.13 -6.14 -1.48
N LYS A 195 -10.06 -5.17 -1.48
CA LYS A 195 -10.93 -4.91 -2.63
C LYS A 195 -10.17 -4.44 -3.87
N VAL A 196 -8.99 -3.83 -3.74
CA VAL A 196 -8.21 -3.40 -4.91
C VAL A 196 -7.80 -4.61 -5.75
N SER A 197 -7.26 -5.67 -5.13
CA SER A 197 -6.88 -6.89 -5.85
C SER A 197 -8.10 -7.71 -6.31
N GLN A 198 -9.19 -7.69 -5.55
CA GLN A 198 -10.40 -8.46 -5.85
C GLN A 198 -11.24 -7.86 -6.99
N GLN A 199 -11.43 -6.53 -6.98
CA GLN A 199 -12.29 -5.83 -7.94
C GLN A 199 -11.51 -5.21 -9.09
N TYR A 200 -10.24 -4.86 -8.86
CA TYR A 200 -9.38 -4.19 -9.84
C TYR A 200 -8.06 -4.94 -10.07
N PRO A 201 -8.07 -6.26 -10.38
CA PRO A 201 -6.86 -7.12 -10.39
C PRO A 201 -5.77 -6.69 -11.37
N LYS A 202 -6.12 -5.91 -12.41
CA LYS A 202 -5.19 -5.40 -13.43
C LYS A 202 -4.66 -3.99 -13.12
N HIS A 203 -5.08 -3.37 -12.01
CA HIS A 203 -4.73 -2.00 -11.70
C HIS A 203 -3.30 -1.89 -11.16
N ALA A 204 -2.61 -0.81 -11.52
CA ALA A 204 -1.19 -0.61 -11.13
C ALA A 204 -0.97 -0.56 -9.61
N LYS A 205 -1.99 -0.18 -8.83
CA LYS A 205 -1.93 -0.12 -7.36
C LYS A 205 -2.14 -1.46 -6.65
N VAL A 206 -2.43 -2.55 -7.36
CA VAL A 206 -2.62 -3.86 -6.72
C VAL A 206 -1.42 -4.29 -5.86
N PRO A 207 -0.17 -4.28 -6.35
CA PRO A 207 1.00 -4.64 -5.53
C PRO A 207 1.13 -3.77 -4.28
N ASP A 208 0.97 -2.45 -4.41
CA ASP A 208 1.03 -1.52 -3.27
C ASP A 208 -0.09 -1.78 -2.27
N SER A 209 -1.31 -2.04 -2.76
CA SER A 209 -2.48 -2.34 -1.92
C SER A 209 -2.29 -3.63 -1.12
N LEU A 210 -1.74 -4.66 -1.73
CA LEU A 210 -1.46 -5.92 -1.04
C LEU A 210 -0.37 -5.74 0.03
N TYR A 211 0.68 -4.96 -0.25
CA TYR A 211 1.68 -4.64 0.77
C TYR A 211 1.07 -3.84 1.93
N LYS A 212 0.23 -2.85 1.64
CA LYS A 212 -0.53 -2.09 2.65
C LYS A 212 -1.49 -2.97 3.44
N LEU A 213 -2.14 -3.94 2.80
CA LEU A 213 -2.95 -4.94 3.49
C LEU A 213 -2.09 -5.76 4.47
N ALA A 214 -0.89 -6.19 4.06
CA ALA A 214 0.02 -6.90 4.96
C ALA A 214 0.45 -6.03 6.16
N ASP A 215 0.65 -4.72 5.97
CA ASP A 215 0.91 -3.79 7.07
C ASP A 215 -0.28 -3.70 8.04
N VAL A 216 -1.49 -3.54 7.50
CA VAL A 216 -2.74 -3.49 8.29
C VAL A 216 -2.92 -4.79 9.09
N GLU A 217 -2.78 -5.95 8.46
CA GLU A 217 -2.92 -7.26 9.10
C GLU A 217 -1.86 -7.47 10.19
N ARG A 218 -0.65 -6.89 10.01
CA ARG A 218 0.41 -6.90 11.02
C ARG A 218 0.02 -6.08 12.25
N ARG A 219 -0.54 -4.88 12.04
CA ARG A 219 -1.04 -4.01 13.12
C ARG A 219 -2.23 -4.63 13.86
N LEU A 220 -2.99 -5.49 13.18
CA LEU A 220 -4.06 -6.30 13.78
C LEU A 220 -3.54 -7.57 14.48
N GLY A 221 -2.25 -7.90 14.37
CA GLY A 221 -1.65 -9.08 14.99
C GLY A 221 -1.84 -10.39 14.22
N HIS A 222 -2.33 -10.35 12.97
CA HIS A 222 -2.59 -11.54 12.16
C HIS A 222 -1.34 -12.02 11.40
N THR A 223 -0.29 -12.40 12.11
CA THR A 223 1.04 -12.76 11.54
C THR A 223 0.97 -13.80 10.41
N ASP A 224 0.12 -14.81 10.53
CA ASP A 224 -0.03 -15.84 9.49
C ASP A 224 -0.54 -15.24 8.17
N LYS A 225 -1.51 -14.33 8.24
CA LYS A 225 -2.02 -13.62 7.06
C LYS A 225 -0.94 -12.72 6.46
N VAL A 226 -0.16 -12.02 7.30
CA VAL A 226 0.94 -11.16 6.84
C VAL A 226 1.91 -11.98 5.99
N LYS A 227 2.37 -13.13 6.48
CA LYS A 227 3.30 -14.00 5.74
C LYS A 227 2.71 -14.43 4.40
N GLY A 228 1.45 -14.87 4.38
CA GLY A 228 0.77 -15.27 3.15
C GLY A 228 0.66 -14.14 2.13
N ILE A 229 0.24 -12.95 2.57
CA ILE A 229 0.10 -11.78 1.69
C ILE A 229 1.45 -11.33 1.15
N LEU A 230 2.50 -11.24 1.99
CA LEU A 230 3.84 -10.86 1.53
C LEU A 230 4.38 -11.86 0.51
N GLN A 231 4.21 -13.17 0.75
CA GLN A 231 4.59 -14.20 -0.22
C GLN A 231 3.84 -14.04 -1.54
N GLN A 232 2.54 -13.73 -1.48
CA GLN A 232 1.75 -13.44 -2.67
C GLN A 232 2.30 -12.25 -3.45
N VAL A 233 2.66 -11.14 -2.78
CA VAL A 233 3.23 -9.96 -3.45
C VAL A 233 4.52 -10.31 -4.17
N VAL A 234 5.42 -11.06 -3.52
CA VAL A 234 6.70 -11.47 -4.12
C VAL A 234 6.51 -12.40 -5.32
N ALA A 235 5.57 -13.34 -5.22
CA ALA A 235 5.33 -14.33 -6.26
C ALA A 235 4.60 -13.74 -7.48
N GLN A 236 3.60 -12.88 -7.26
CA GLN A 236 2.71 -12.39 -8.32
C GLN A 236 3.18 -11.08 -8.93
N TYR A 237 3.94 -10.25 -8.21
CA TYR A 237 4.37 -8.93 -8.65
C TYR A 237 5.90 -8.73 -8.55
N PRO A 238 6.71 -9.66 -9.08
CA PRO A 238 8.17 -9.56 -9.01
C PRO A 238 8.68 -8.27 -9.67
N GLY A 239 9.73 -7.68 -9.10
CA GLY A 239 10.35 -6.44 -9.62
C GLY A 239 9.64 -5.15 -9.23
N THR A 240 8.47 -5.20 -8.58
CA THR A 240 7.83 -4.00 -8.02
C THR A 240 8.50 -3.57 -6.71
N SER A 241 8.41 -2.28 -6.36
CA SER A 241 8.87 -1.78 -5.06
C SER A 241 8.17 -2.49 -3.89
N ALA A 242 6.88 -2.81 -4.05
CA ALA A 242 6.13 -3.59 -3.07
C ALA A 242 6.73 -4.99 -2.86
N ALA A 243 7.13 -5.70 -3.93
CA ALA A 243 7.77 -7.00 -3.83
C ALA A 243 9.14 -6.93 -3.14
N GLN A 244 9.93 -5.90 -3.40
CA GLN A 244 11.20 -5.69 -2.70
C GLN A 244 11.00 -5.47 -1.19
N LEU A 245 10.01 -4.66 -0.81
CA LEU A 245 9.64 -4.46 0.59
C LEU A 245 9.11 -5.75 1.23
N ALA A 246 8.28 -6.51 0.51
CA ALA A 246 7.73 -7.77 0.98
C ALA A 246 8.83 -8.82 1.20
N GLN A 247 9.81 -8.94 0.30
CA GLN A 247 10.97 -9.82 0.47
C GLN A 247 11.75 -9.48 1.73
N ARG A 248 12.06 -8.20 1.93
CA ARG A 248 12.79 -7.72 3.11
C ARG A 248 12.03 -8.02 4.40
N ASP A 249 10.72 -7.78 4.42
CA ASP A 249 9.90 -8.00 5.61
C ASP A 249 9.74 -9.51 5.91
N LEU A 250 9.63 -10.36 4.88
CA LEU A 250 9.62 -11.83 5.06
C LEU A 250 10.89 -12.40 5.70
N GLN A 251 12.05 -11.77 5.46
CA GLN A 251 13.32 -12.17 6.09
C GLN A 251 13.41 -11.81 7.58
N ARG A 252 12.51 -10.92 8.05
CA ARG A 252 12.49 -10.42 9.42
C ARG A 252 11.39 -11.03 10.29
N LEU A 253 10.45 -11.75 9.68
CA LEU A 253 9.40 -12.52 10.35
C LEU A 253 9.94 -13.85 10.87
#